data_AF-A0A7Y4GRC6-F1
#
_entry.id   AF-A0A7Y4GRC6-F1
#
_cell.length_a   1.000
_cell.length_b   1.000
_cell.length_c   1.000
_cell.angle_alpha   90.00
_cell.angle_beta   90.00
_cell.angle_gamma   90.00
#
_symmetry.space_group_name_H-M   'P 1'
#
loop_
_entity.id
_entity.type
_entity.pdbx_description
1 polymer ?
#
loop_
_entity_poly.entity_id
_entity_poly.type
_entity_poly.pdbx_seq_one_letter_code
_entity_poly.pdbx_strand_id
1 'polypeptide(L)'
;MLQHLSHQYANSSGLVRAAQYLRMSSDHQRYSTESQQNAIGEYARQHGYEVVATYIDPGKSGLSLKGRGALKQLLKDALASQRCFDAVLVLDVSRWGRFQNPDQAAHYEFLCREAGVRVVYCAEPFGEDVAPITTIIKHLKRVMAGEYSRELSAKLCRAHLQQAQLGFRQGARLIYGFRRLLVDPARNPRQVLNEGQRKALNTDKVTVIPGPPEELAVIRRVFRLYVREHLTIPEIVSRLAKAGMKGFGDKPIGRSTIRHILSNELCIGRMTYNLTTKRLQGPTLKNPEHLWTRYSAFEPIVPVSQFRKAQELLHLRSRPWDRETIMSSLRGLLVREGRLTQHLINKAPGVPSSEAVVNHFGSLHEAYAAVGYKPTLTPFGANGKHWSKKAILGGLQELYATHGYISTLLIDTSPNLPSQAYIRRNFGSIPGAMREAGLPVLSHSKNQRRSWKRRKAAGCDKYYHGARWTDAKLLRAVQQLYKQYGFISGALLDQNGDTPTAYYFIKRFGSLTKTWILAKLPAQTHSQRKFAAWKRKKEGGIVPRQPRYPGYRHPVQFVRKTCCMG
;
A
#
# COMPACT_ATOMS: atom_id res chain seq x y z
N MET A 1 -55.17 -44.78 -28.48
CA MET A 1 -54.33 -43.90 -29.32
C MET A 1 -53.85 -42.67 -28.52
N LEU A 2 -53.26 -42.89 -27.33
CA LEU A 2 -52.71 -41.86 -26.44
C LEU A 2 -51.65 -42.50 -25.53
N GLN A 3 -50.55 -42.95 -26.12
CA GLN A 3 -49.39 -43.47 -25.38
C GLN A 3 -48.07 -43.26 -26.14
N HIS A 4 -47.94 -42.14 -26.87
CA HIS A 4 -46.79 -41.91 -27.75
C HIS A 4 -46.24 -40.46 -27.76
N LEU A 5 -46.30 -39.72 -26.65
CA LEU A 5 -45.76 -38.33 -26.61
C LEU A 5 -45.05 -37.93 -25.30
N SER A 6 -44.36 -38.84 -24.60
CA SER A 6 -43.57 -38.49 -23.40
C SER A 6 -42.10 -38.92 -23.44
N HIS A 7 -41.52 -39.11 -24.62
CA HIS A 7 -40.09 -39.43 -24.78
C HIS A 7 -39.43 -38.60 -25.89
N GLN A 8 -39.35 -37.29 -25.72
CA GLN A 8 -38.42 -36.46 -26.48
C GLN A 8 -37.90 -35.32 -25.60
N TYR A 9 -36.91 -35.60 -24.73
CA TYR A 9 -35.83 -34.68 -24.30
C TYR A 9 -34.74 -35.41 -23.48
N ALA A 10 -34.57 -36.72 -23.69
CA ALA A 10 -33.38 -37.44 -23.24
C ALA A 10 -32.40 -37.53 -24.41
N ASN A 11 -31.65 -36.46 -24.68
CA ASN A 11 -30.43 -36.50 -25.50
C ASN A 11 -29.61 -35.20 -25.43
N SER A 12 -28.79 -35.09 -24.39
CA SER A 12 -27.44 -34.50 -24.45
C SER A 12 -26.60 -35.09 -23.32
N SER A 13 -26.02 -36.27 -23.59
CA SER A 13 -25.18 -37.05 -22.68
C SER A 13 -23.79 -36.42 -22.48
N GLY A 14 -23.74 -35.25 -21.86
CA GLY A 14 -22.51 -34.61 -21.40
C GLY A 14 -22.68 -34.06 -19.98
N LEU A 15 -21.73 -34.32 -19.10
CA LEU A 15 -21.68 -33.69 -17.78
C LEU A 15 -21.69 -32.16 -17.95
N VAL A 16 -22.46 -31.47 -17.12
CA VAL A 16 -22.50 -30.00 -17.13
C VAL A 16 -21.18 -29.49 -16.55
N ARG A 17 -20.37 -28.81 -17.37
CA ARG A 17 -19.11 -28.23 -16.92
C ARG A 17 -19.37 -27.14 -15.89
N ALA A 18 -18.76 -27.25 -14.73
CA ALA A 18 -18.94 -26.33 -13.63
C ALA A 18 -17.61 -25.79 -13.09
N ALA A 19 -17.61 -24.52 -12.68
CA ALA A 19 -16.57 -23.97 -11.82
C ALA A 19 -16.97 -24.17 -10.36
N GLN A 20 -16.02 -24.46 -9.48
CA GLN A 20 -16.25 -24.38 -8.04
C GLN A 20 -15.66 -23.10 -7.44
N TYR A 21 -16.41 -22.48 -6.51
CA TYR A 21 -15.95 -21.32 -5.77
C TYR A 21 -15.83 -21.62 -4.27
N LEU A 22 -14.61 -21.48 -3.76
CA LEU A 22 -14.26 -21.76 -2.38
C LEU A 22 -13.86 -20.46 -1.67
N ARG A 23 -14.40 -20.23 -0.46
CA ARG A 23 -14.02 -19.08 0.36
C ARG A 23 -13.88 -19.48 1.82
N MET A 24 -12.78 -19.06 2.43
CA MET A 24 -12.58 -19.16 3.88
C MET A 24 -12.45 -17.74 4.44
N SER A 25 -13.26 -17.37 5.42
CA SER A 25 -13.03 -16.12 6.18
C SER A 25 -11.95 -16.33 7.22
N SER A 26 -11.13 -15.30 7.45
CA SER A 26 -10.13 -15.26 8.53
C SER A 26 -10.72 -15.57 9.92
N ASP A 27 -12.01 -15.31 10.11
CA ASP A 27 -12.62 -15.25 11.44
C ASP A 27 -13.24 -16.57 11.88
N HIS A 28 -13.41 -17.55 10.99
CA HIS A 28 -14.05 -18.84 11.28
C HIS A 28 -13.36 -19.97 10.50
N GLN A 29 -12.46 -20.70 11.16
CA GLN A 29 -11.84 -21.92 10.65
C GLN A 29 -12.75 -23.16 10.76
N ARG A 30 -14.09 -22.99 10.73
CA ARG A 30 -15.02 -24.12 10.94
C ARG A 30 -15.07 -25.11 9.77
N TYR A 31 -14.74 -24.66 8.55
CA TYR A 31 -14.71 -25.53 7.37
C TYR A 31 -13.48 -25.20 6.54
N SER A 32 -12.53 -26.13 6.48
CA SER A 32 -11.37 -26.05 5.58
C SER A 32 -11.86 -25.89 4.13
N THR A 33 -11.04 -25.30 3.26
CA THR A 33 -11.34 -25.27 1.82
C THR A 33 -11.50 -26.68 1.25
N GLU A 34 -10.82 -27.66 1.84
CA GLU A 34 -10.92 -29.08 1.52
C GLU A 34 -12.29 -29.67 1.88
N SER A 35 -12.84 -29.39 3.06
CA SER A 35 -14.20 -29.82 3.41
C SER A 35 -15.25 -29.23 2.45
N GLN A 36 -15.07 -27.98 2.04
CA GLN A 36 -15.95 -27.35 1.04
C GLN A 36 -15.81 -28.02 -0.33
N GLN A 37 -14.58 -28.32 -0.74
CA GLN A 37 -14.29 -29.01 -2.00
C GLN A 37 -14.90 -30.42 -2.04
N ASN A 38 -14.78 -31.18 -0.95
CA ASN A 38 -15.36 -32.53 -0.86
C ASN A 38 -16.89 -32.49 -0.95
N ALA A 39 -17.54 -31.57 -0.23
CA ALA A 39 -18.99 -31.41 -0.28
C ALA A 39 -19.49 -30.99 -1.69
N ILE A 40 -18.78 -30.06 -2.35
CA ILE A 40 -19.09 -29.66 -3.73
C ILE A 40 -18.84 -30.81 -4.71
N GLY A 41 -17.77 -31.59 -4.52
CA GLY A 41 -17.44 -32.74 -5.36
C GLY A 41 -18.51 -33.84 -5.28
N GLU A 42 -18.98 -34.16 -4.08
CA GLU A 42 -20.06 -35.14 -3.90
C GLU A 42 -21.36 -34.66 -4.55
N TYR A 43 -21.72 -33.38 -4.34
CA TYR A 43 -22.89 -32.79 -5.01
C TYR A 43 -22.76 -32.84 -6.54
N ALA A 44 -21.57 -32.50 -7.08
CA ALA A 44 -21.31 -32.50 -8.51
C ALA A 44 -21.52 -33.88 -9.13
N ARG A 45 -20.97 -34.93 -8.49
CA ARG A 45 -21.10 -36.32 -8.93
C ARG A 45 -22.56 -36.79 -8.93
N GLN A 46 -23.33 -36.42 -7.91
CA GLN A 46 -24.74 -36.82 -7.79
C GLN A 46 -25.67 -36.12 -8.79
N HIS A 47 -25.32 -34.91 -9.23
CA HIS A 47 -26.20 -34.06 -10.05
C HIS A 47 -25.68 -33.85 -11.48
N GLY A 48 -24.72 -34.66 -11.93
CA GLY A 48 -24.24 -34.66 -13.32
C GLY A 48 -23.39 -33.44 -13.69
N TYR A 49 -22.61 -32.90 -12.76
CA TYR A 49 -21.65 -31.82 -13.01
C TYR A 49 -20.21 -32.32 -13.08
N GLU A 50 -19.39 -31.72 -13.94
CA GLU A 50 -17.94 -31.91 -14.01
C GLU A 50 -17.24 -30.63 -13.55
N VAL A 51 -16.43 -30.69 -12.48
CA VAL A 51 -15.70 -29.52 -11.98
C VAL A 51 -14.45 -29.28 -12.84
N VAL A 52 -14.50 -28.28 -13.73
CA VAL A 52 -13.42 -27.96 -14.69
C VAL A 52 -12.53 -26.79 -14.26
N ALA A 53 -12.97 -26.00 -13.26
CA ALA A 53 -12.23 -24.85 -12.76
C ALA A 53 -12.44 -24.65 -11.25
N THR A 54 -11.42 -24.16 -10.55
CA THR A 54 -11.46 -23.93 -9.10
C THR A 54 -10.97 -22.54 -8.75
N TYR A 55 -11.80 -21.78 -8.05
CA TYR A 55 -11.51 -20.40 -7.63
C TYR A 55 -11.50 -20.31 -6.10
N ILE A 56 -10.36 -19.94 -5.52
CA ILE A 56 -10.15 -19.97 -4.07
C ILE A 56 -9.80 -18.58 -3.53
N ASP A 57 -10.61 -18.08 -2.60
CA ASP A 57 -10.33 -16.87 -1.82
C ASP A 57 -10.00 -17.25 -0.35
N PRO A 58 -8.72 -17.55 -0.03
CA PRO A 58 -8.31 -17.96 1.31
C PRO A 58 -8.21 -16.75 2.26
N GLY A 59 -8.78 -16.89 3.46
CA GLY A 59 -8.76 -15.85 4.50
C GLY A 59 -9.44 -14.54 4.09
N LYS A 60 -10.39 -14.56 3.13
CA LYS A 60 -11.07 -13.37 2.63
C LYS A 60 -12.45 -13.19 3.26
N SER A 61 -12.74 -11.95 3.65
CA SER A 61 -14.05 -11.55 4.16
C SER A 61 -15.11 -11.61 3.06
N GLY A 62 -16.31 -12.09 3.40
CA GLY A 62 -17.47 -12.10 2.52
C GLY A 62 -18.24 -10.77 2.47
N LEU A 63 -17.80 -9.74 3.20
CA LEU A 63 -18.55 -8.48 3.36
C LEU A 63 -18.40 -7.52 2.18
N SER A 64 -17.41 -7.73 1.32
CA SER A 64 -17.13 -6.88 0.16
C SER A 64 -16.44 -7.69 -0.94
N LEU A 65 -16.52 -7.21 -2.18
CA LEU A 65 -15.76 -7.77 -3.30
C LEU A 65 -14.27 -7.37 -3.25
N LYS A 66 -13.92 -6.36 -2.45
CA LYS A 66 -12.54 -5.86 -2.34
C LYS A 66 -11.64 -6.95 -1.74
N GLY A 67 -10.59 -7.31 -2.47
CA GLY A 67 -9.62 -8.33 -2.06
C GLY A 67 -10.03 -9.78 -2.35
N ARG A 68 -11.22 -10.01 -2.93
CA ARG A 68 -11.68 -11.33 -3.43
C ARG A 68 -11.26 -11.51 -4.90
N GLY A 69 -9.96 -11.77 -5.09
CA GLY A 69 -9.35 -11.86 -6.41
C GLY A 69 -9.89 -13.03 -7.21
N ALA A 70 -10.13 -14.17 -6.55
CA ALA A 70 -10.64 -15.37 -7.22
C ALA A 70 -12.11 -15.20 -7.64
N LEU A 71 -12.97 -14.59 -6.81
CA LEU A 71 -14.34 -14.27 -7.23
C LEU A 71 -14.37 -13.30 -8.42
N LYS A 72 -13.50 -12.28 -8.42
CA LYS A 72 -13.42 -11.35 -9.57
C LYS A 72 -12.99 -12.06 -10.85
N GLN A 73 -12.05 -12.99 -10.75
CA GLN A 73 -11.60 -13.78 -11.89
C GLN A 73 -12.71 -14.73 -12.36
N LEU A 74 -13.42 -15.38 -11.44
CA LEU A 74 -14.59 -16.21 -11.74
C LEU A 74 -15.66 -15.43 -12.49
N LEU A 75 -16.05 -14.25 -12.00
CA LEU A 75 -17.05 -13.41 -12.66
C LEU A 75 -16.57 -12.98 -14.05
N LYS A 76 -15.28 -12.65 -14.21
CA LYS A 76 -14.71 -12.32 -15.51
C LYS A 76 -14.78 -13.50 -16.49
N ASP A 77 -14.47 -14.71 -16.02
CA ASP A 77 -14.46 -15.92 -16.85
C ASP A 77 -15.89 -16.39 -17.19
N ALA A 78 -16.84 -16.21 -16.26
CA ALA A 78 -18.26 -16.48 -16.48
C ALA A 78 -18.88 -15.53 -17.52
N LEU A 79 -18.43 -14.26 -17.55
CA LEU A 79 -18.89 -13.23 -18.48
C LEU A 79 -18.13 -13.20 -19.82
N ALA A 80 -17.14 -14.08 -20.01
CA ALA A 80 -16.35 -14.11 -21.23
C ALA A 80 -17.16 -14.73 -22.39
N SER A 81 -17.01 -14.20 -23.62
CA SER A 81 -17.69 -14.74 -24.80
C SER A 81 -17.35 -16.21 -25.08
N GLN A 82 -16.13 -16.63 -24.73
CA GLN A 82 -15.68 -18.02 -24.81
C GLN A 82 -15.55 -18.60 -23.40
N ARG A 83 -16.66 -19.14 -22.90
CA ARG A 83 -16.80 -19.66 -21.54
C ARG A 83 -16.39 -21.13 -21.40
N CYS A 84 -15.70 -21.45 -20.31
CA CYS A 84 -15.19 -22.80 -20.02
C CYS A 84 -16.18 -23.65 -19.19
N PHE A 85 -17.21 -23.04 -18.62
CA PHE A 85 -18.18 -23.68 -17.74
C PHE A 85 -19.55 -23.01 -17.86
N ASP A 86 -20.58 -23.76 -17.51
CA ASP A 86 -22.00 -23.40 -17.64
C ASP A 86 -22.69 -23.31 -16.28
N ALA A 87 -22.00 -23.71 -15.20
CA ALA A 87 -22.45 -23.57 -13.83
C ALA A 87 -21.32 -23.14 -12.88
N VAL A 88 -21.69 -22.52 -11.76
CA VAL A 88 -20.82 -22.21 -10.63
C VAL A 88 -21.37 -22.90 -9.40
N LEU A 89 -20.62 -23.85 -8.85
CA LEU A 89 -20.94 -24.54 -7.61
C LEU A 89 -20.34 -23.78 -6.43
N VAL A 90 -21.18 -23.48 -5.46
CA VAL A 90 -20.85 -22.79 -4.23
C VAL A 90 -21.44 -23.58 -3.08
N LEU A 91 -20.74 -23.71 -1.95
CA LEU A 91 -21.27 -24.49 -0.84
C LEU A 91 -22.60 -23.92 -0.30
N ASP A 92 -22.63 -22.62 0.02
CA ASP A 92 -23.79 -21.93 0.61
C ASP A 92 -23.82 -20.44 0.24
N VAL A 93 -24.94 -19.75 0.52
CA VAL A 93 -25.09 -18.31 0.25
C VAL A 93 -24.01 -17.47 0.94
N SER A 94 -23.56 -17.88 2.13
CA SER A 94 -22.51 -17.17 2.86
C SER A 94 -21.18 -17.17 2.10
N ARG A 95 -20.83 -18.25 1.39
CA ARG A 95 -19.60 -18.35 0.58
C ARG A 95 -19.66 -17.41 -0.60
N TRP A 96 -20.80 -17.33 -1.28
CA TRP A 96 -21.02 -16.36 -2.35
C TRP A 96 -20.84 -14.92 -1.86
N GLY A 97 -21.46 -14.56 -0.73
CA GLY A 97 -21.10 -13.36 0.01
C GLY A 97 -22.10 -12.95 1.08
N ARG A 98 -21.58 -12.22 2.06
CA ARG A 98 -22.32 -11.64 3.20
C ARG A 98 -22.31 -10.12 3.09
N PHE A 99 -22.62 -9.63 1.89
CA PHE A 99 -22.54 -8.20 1.60
C PHE A 99 -23.51 -7.43 2.50
N GLN A 100 -23.14 -6.19 2.87
CA GLN A 100 -24.03 -5.35 3.69
C GLN A 100 -25.34 -4.99 2.99
N ASN A 101 -25.26 -4.82 1.66
CA ASN A 101 -26.41 -4.78 0.79
C ASN A 101 -26.58 -6.17 0.13
N PRO A 102 -27.66 -6.92 0.43
CA PRO A 102 -27.91 -8.24 -0.16
C PRO A 102 -28.04 -8.20 -1.69
N ASP A 103 -28.43 -7.06 -2.27
CA ASP A 103 -28.58 -6.88 -3.72
C ASP A 103 -27.23 -6.97 -4.44
N GLN A 104 -26.10 -6.75 -3.75
CA GLN A 104 -24.79 -6.98 -4.36
C GLN A 104 -24.57 -8.47 -4.67
N ALA A 105 -24.99 -9.35 -3.75
CA ALA A 105 -24.90 -10.79 -3.96
C ALA A 105 -25.83 -11.22 -5.12
N ALA A 106 -27.04 -10.65 -5.14
CA ALA A 106 -28.02 -10.87 -6.19
C ALA A 106 -27.52 -10.38 -7.55
N HIS A 107 -26.90 -9.20 -7.61
CA HIS A 107 -26.35 -8.61 -8.82
C HIS A 107 -25.26 -9.49 -9.44
N TYR A 108 -24.33 -10.01 -8.65
CA TYR A 108 -23.29 -10.91 -9.19
C TYR A 108 -23.87 -12.23 -9.69
N GLU A 109 -24.88 -12.77 -9.01
CA GLU A 109 -25.58 -13.98 -9.47
C GLU A 109 -26.38 -13.72 -10.75
N PHE A 110 -27.04 -12.55 -10.82
CA PHE A 110 -27.77 -12.08 -12.00
C PHE A 110 -26.85 -11.94 -13.21
N LEU A 111 -25.66 -11.34 -13.04
CA LEU A 111 -24.67 -11.22 -14.11
C LEU A 111 -24.23 -12.59 -14.66
N CYS A 112 -24.01 -13.57 -13.78
CA CYS A 112 -23.73 -14.94 -14.23
C CYS A 112 -24.91 -15.51 -15.03
N ARG A 113 -26.13 -15.33 -14.54
CA ARG A 113 -27.35 -15.84 -15.18
C ARG A 113 -27.58 -15.23 -16.57
N GLU A 114 -27.38 -13.92 -16.73
CA GLU A 114 -27.48 -13.25 -18.04
C GLU A 114 -26.44 -13.79 -19.04
N ALA A 115 -25.25 -14.18 -18.57
CA ALA A 115 -24.25 -14.87 -19.38
C ALA A 115 -24.51 -16.37 -19.57
N GLY A 116 -25.67 -16.87 -19.13
CA GLY A 116 -26.07 -18.27 -19.25
C GLY A 116 -25.34 -19.21 -18.28
N VAL A 117 -24.73 -18.68 -17.22
CA VAL A 117 -24.02 -19.45 -16.18
C VAL A 117 -24.86 -19.50 -14.91
N ARG A 118 -25.26 -20.71 -14.48
CA ARG A 118 -26.10 -20.91 -13.29
C ARG A 118 -25.27 -20.93 -12.02
N VAL A 119 -25.67 -20.21 -10.97
CA VAL A 119 -25.05 -20.32 -9.64
C VAL A 119 -25.85 -21.30 -8.78
N VAL A 120 -25.20 -22.38 -8.35
CA VAL A 120 -25.81 -23.48 -7.61
C VAL A 120 -25.23 -23.54 -6.19
N TYR A 121 -26.11 -23.60 -5.21
CA TYR A 121 -25.76 -23.69 -3.79
C TYR A 121 -25.90 -25.13 -3.30
N CYS A 122 -24.78 -25.83 -3.10
CA CYS A 122 -24.76 -27.28 -2.89
C CYS A 122 -25.39 -27.73 -1.56
N ALA A 123 -25.22 -26.95 -0.49
CA ALA A 123 -25.79 -27.26 0.83
C ALA A 123 -27.19 -26.67 1.03
N GLU A 124 -27.67 -25.84 0.10
CA GLU A 124 -28.97 -25.17 0.14
C GLU A 124 -29.60 -25.27 -1.26
N PRO A 125 -30.04 -26.47 -1.69
CA PRO A 125 -30.61 -26.64 -3.01
C PRO A 125 -31.92 -25.83 -3.10
N PHE A 126 -31.85 -24.70 -3.80
CA PHE A 126 -33.03 -23.98 -4.22
C PHE A 126 -33.59 -24.69 -5.46
N GLY A 127 -34.91 -24.83 -5.55
CA GLY A 127 -35.57 -25.32 -6.77
C GLY A 127 -35.28 -24.41 -7.98
N GLU A 128 -35.94 -24.65 -9.10
CA GLU A 128 -35.71 -23.84 -10.30
C GLU A 128 -35.88 -22.33 -10.04
N ASP A 129 -34.95 -21.54 -10.58
CA ASP A 129 -34.88 -20.08 -10.39
C ASP A 129 -36.09 -19.31 -10.95
N VAL A 130 -36.97 -19.99 -11.68
CA VAL A 130 -38.18 -19.43 -12.30
C VAL A 130 -39.33 -19.32 -11.29
N ALA A 131 -39.30 -20.11 -10.21
CA ALA A 131 -40.36 -20.07 -9.21
C ALA A 131 -40.22 -18.81 -8.31
N PRO A 132 -41.25 -17.96 -8.17
CA PRO A 132 -41.18 -16.75 -7.34
C PRO A 132 -40.71 -17.02 -5.89
N ILE A 133 -41.07 -18.19 -5.35
CA ILE A 133 -40.69 -18.63 -4.00
C ILE A 133 -39.17 -18.83 -3.84
N THR A 134 -38.46 -19.32 -4.86
CA THR A 134 -37.01 -19.56 -4.78
C THR A 134 -36.25 -18.23 -4.72
N THR A 135 -36.70 -17.23 -5.46
CA THR A 135 -36.14 -15.86 -5.42
C THR A 135 -36.31 -15.23 -4.03
N ILE A 136 -37.48 -15.37 -3.41
CA ILE A 136 -37.76 -14.84 -2.06
C ILE A 136 -36.85 -15.52 -1.02
N ILE A 137 -36.77 -16.86 -1.04
CA ILE A 137 -35.94 -17.61 -0.08
C ILE A 137 -34.46 -17.25 -0.25
N LYS A 138 -33.95 -17.14 -1.48
CA LYS A 138 -32.58 -16.69 -1.75
C LYS A 138 -32.32 -15.28 -1.20
N HIS A 139 -33.26 -14.36 -1.38
CA HIS A 139 -33.15 -13.01 -0.83
C HIS A 139 -33.08 -13.05 0.71
N LEU A 140 -33.99 -13.78 1.37
CA LEU A 140 -34.00 -13.94 2.82
C LEU A 140 -32.69 -14.52 3.34
N LYS A 141 -32.15 -15.57 2.70
CA LYS A 141 -30.85 -16.17 3.06
C LYS A 141 -29.69 -15.19 2.93
N ARG A 142 -29.67 -14.35 1.88
CA ARG A 142 -28.64 -13.30 1.70
C ARG A 142 -28.74 -12.25 2.82
N VAL A 143 -29.96 -11.81 3.16
CA VAL A 143 -30.21 -10.88 4.27
C VAL A 143 -29.72 -11.49 5.58
N MET A 144 -30.11 -12.73 5.90
CA MET A 144 -29.70 -13.43 7.12
C MET A 144 -28.18 -13.57 7.22
N ALA A 145 -27.50 -13.89 6.12
CA ALA A 145 -26.05 -14.04 6.10
C ALA A 145 -25.32 -12.69 6.36
N GLY A 146 -25.89 -11.58 5.87
CA GLY A 146 -25.45 -10.22 6.18
C GLY A 146 -25.71 -9.83 7.64
N GLU A 147 -26.93 -10.09 8.13
CA GLU A 147 -27.35 -9.77 9.50
C GLU A 147 -26.55 -10.51 10.56
N TYR A 148 -26.25 -11.79 10.35
CA TYR A 148 -25.37 -12.55 11.23
C TYR A 148 -24.03 -11.83 11.47
N SER A 149 -23.46 -11.22 10.42
CA SER A 149 -22.22 -10.47 10.54
C SER A 149 -22.40 -9.16 11.32
N ARG A 150 -23.54 -8.47 11.16
CA ARG A 150 -23.90 -7.25 11.91
C ARG A 150 -24.10 -7.55 13.39
N GLU A 151 -24.90 -8.56 13.69
CA GLU A 151 -25.20 -8.97 15.06
C GLU A 151 -23.93 -9.45 15.79
N LEU A 152 -23.10 -10.27 15.13
CA LEU A 152 -21.81 -10.69 15.69
C LEU A 152 -20.91 -9.50 15.99
N SER A 153 -20.83 -8.52 15.08
CA SER A 153 -20.07 -7.29 15.32
C SER A 153 -20.59 -6.54 16.56
N ALA A 154 -21.91 -6.42 16.72
CA ALA A 154 -22.50 -5.76 17.88
C ALA A 154 -22.24 -6.52 19.19
N LYS A 155 -22.29 -7.86 19.16
CA LYS A 155 -21.93 -8.72 20.31
C LYS A 155 -20.46 -8.58 20.69
N LEU A 156 -19.55 -8.60 19.71
CA LEU A 156 -18.11 -8.42 19.96
C LEU A 156 -17.79 -7.04 20.52
N CYS A 157 -18.43 -5.98 20.02
CA CYS A 157 -18.28 -4.63 20.59
C CYS A 157 -18.69 -4.60 22.07
N ARG A 158 -19.86 -5.17 22.41
CA ARG A 158 -20.32 -5.28 23.80
C ARG A 158 -19.36 -6.09 24.66
N ALA A 159 -18.90 -7.24 24.16
CA ALA A 159 -17.94 -8.09 24.87
C ALA A 159 -16.62 -7.36 25.14
N HIS A 160 -16.06 -6.65 24.15
CA HIS A 160 -14.83 -5.87 24.34
C HIS A 160 -15.00 -4.74 25.35
N LEU A 161 -16.15 -4.04 25.34
CA LEU A 161 -16.47 -3.02 26.35
C LEU A 161 -16.50 -3.62 27.76
N GLN A 162 -17.19 -4.74 27.94
CA GLN A 162 -17.26 -5.43 29.23
C GLN A 162 -15.86 -5.87 29.70
N GLN A 163 -15.03 -6.42 28.80
CA GLN A 163 -13.66 -6.78 29.16
C GLN A 163 -12.81 -5.57 29.56
N ALA A 164 -12.99 -4.43 28.90
CA ALA A 164 -12.34 -3.20 29.30
C ALA A 164 -12.81 -2.70 30.68
N GLN A 165 -14.10 -2.81 30.99
CA GLN A 165 -14.65 -2.47 32.32
C GLN A 165 -14.06 -3.36 33.42
N LEU A 166 -13.77 -4.63 33.13
CA LEU A 166 -13.08 -5.54 34.05
C LEU A 166 -11.59 -5.24 34.22
N GLY A 167 -11.05 -4.24 33.51
CA GLY A 167 -9.65 -3.85 33.56
C GLY A 167 -8.76 -4.55 32.52
N PHE A 168 -9.32 -5.39 31.65
CA PHE A 168 -8.57 -6.08 30.61
C PHE A 168 -8.43 -5.21 29.36
N ARG A 169 -7.18 -4.96 28.99
CA ARG A 169 -6.82 -4.17 27.82
C ARG A 169 -7.40 -4.79 26.55
N GLN A 170 -8.11 -3.96 25.81
CA GLN A 170 -8.46 -4.21 24.41
C GLN A 170 -7.51 -3.44 23.49
N GLY A 171 -7.01 -4.09 22.44
CA GLY A 171 -6.13 -3.48 21.43
C GLY A 171 -4.63 -3.76 21.60
N ALA A 172 -3.88 -3.54 20.52
CA ALA A 172 -2.56 -4.13 20.34
C ALA A 172 -1.37 -3.25 20.76
N ARG A 173 -1.41 -1.93 20.57
CA ARG A 173 -0.23 -1.05 20.74
C ARG A 173 -0.38 -0.13 21.95
N LEU A 174 0.67 0.03 22.75
CA LEU A 174 0.77 0.99 23.85
C LEU A 174 1.68 2.16 23.47
N ILE A 175 1.60 3.24 24.25
CA ILE A 175 2.55 4.35 24.16
C ILE A 175 3.88 3.96 24.82
N TYR A 176 4.91 4.78 24.60
CA TYR A 176 6.23 4.61 25.20
C TYR A 176 6.17 4.56 26.73
N GLY A 177 7.00 3.71 27.35
CA GLY A 177 7.07 3.53 28.81
C GLY A 177 6.10 2.52 29.41
N PHE A 178 5.33 1.76 28.61
CA PHE A 178 4.37 0.78 29.11
C PHE A 178 4.48 -0.55 28.38
N ARG A 179 4.04 -1.63 29.02
CA ARG A 179 4.08 -3.00 28.48
C ARG A 179 2.73 -3.70 28.60
N ARG A 180 2.51 -4.66 27.70
CA ARG A 180 1.35 -5.56 27.71
C ARG A 180 1.73 -6.80 28.49
N LEU A 181 1.02 -7.07 29.58
CA LEU A 181 1.21 -8.28 30.37
C LEU A 181 0.07 -9.25 30.05
N LEU A 182 0.43 -10.46 29.61
CA LEU A 182 -0.49 -11.57 29.50
C LEU A 182 -0.75 -12.11 30.89
N VAL A 183 -2.03 -12.29 31.23
CA VAL A 183 -2.47 -12.86 32.50
C VAL A 183 -3.48 -13.98 32.25
N ASP A 184 -3.55 -14.93 33.18
CA ASP A 184 -4.59 -15.94 33.19
C ASP A 184 -5.96 -15.36 33.64
N PRO A 185 -7.05 -16.16 33.65
CA PRO A 185 -8.35 -15.70 34.16
C PRO A 185 -8.34 -15.22 35.63
N ALA A 186 -7.43 -15.73 36.46
CA ALA A 186 -7.24 -15.34 37.86
C ALA A 186 -6.32 -14.11 38.04
N ARG A 187 -5.86 -13.51 36.93
CA ARG A 187 -4.93 -12.36 36.86
C ARG A 187 -3.49 -12.66 37.24
N ASN A 188 -3.09 -13.93 37.31
CA ASN A 188 -1.69 -14.27 37.53
C ASN A 188 -0.85 -13.90 36.29
N PRO A 189 0.32 -13.27 36.46
CA PRO A 189 1.20 -12.90 35.36
C PRO A 189 1.73 -14.14 34.65
N ARG A 190 1.71 -14.12 33.31
CA ARG A 190 2.31 -15.16 32.47
C ARG A 190 3.53 -14.66 31.71
N GLN A 191 3.31 -13.67 30.85
CA GLN A 191 4.34 -13.23 29.91
C GLN A 191 4.15 -11.77 29.50
N VAL A 192 5.23 -11.02 29.37
CA VAL A 192 5.21 -9.70 28.71
C VAL A 192 5.19 -9.88 27.20
N LEU A 193 4.18 -9.31 26.53
CA LEU A 193 4.02 -9.39 25.08
C LEU A 193 4.80 -8.27 24.38
N ASN A 194 5.73 -8.66 23.51
CA ASN A 194 6.47 -7.76 22.63
C ASN A 194 5.58 -7.21 21.49
N GLU A 195 6.10 -6.22 20.76
CA GLU A 195 5.41 -5.66 19.60
C GLU A 195 5.13 -6.77 18.56
N GLY A 196 3.88 -6.82 18.08
CA GLY A 196 3.42 -7.86 17.15
C GLY A 196 2.94 -9.16 17.81
N GLN A 197 3.34 -9.47 19.06
CA GLN A 197 2.90 -10.67 19.75
C GLN A 197 1.43 -10.60 20.20
N ARG A 198 0.78 -11.76 20.15
CA ARG A 198 -0.64 -11.97 20.47
C ARG A 198 -0.77 -13.13 21.45
N LYS A 199 -1.87 -13.14 22.22
CA LYS A 199 -2.20 -14.28 23.07
C LYS A 199 -2.47 -15.52 22.21
N ALA A 200 -2.02 -16.68 22.68
CA ALA A 200 -2.29 -17.95 22.03
C ALA A 200 -3.64 -18.53 22.49
N LEU A 201 -3.93 -18.43 23.78
CA LEU A 201 -5.18 -18.93 24.37
C LEU A 201 -6.26 -17.86 24.36
N ASN A 202 -7.49 -18.25 24.06
CA ASN A 202 -8.64 -17.33 24.07
C ASN A 202 -9.02 -16.91 25.50
N THR A 203 -8.76 -17.77 26.48
CA THR A 203 -9.04 -17.55 27.92
C THR A 203 -8.13 -16.48 28.53
N ASP A 204 -6.87 -16.42 28.10
CA ASP A 204 -5.91 -15.43 28.60
C ASP A 204 -6.36 -13.99 28.30
N LYS A 205 -6.00 -13.10 29.22
CA LYS A 205 -6.32 -11.68 29.17
C LYS A 205 -5.04 -10.86 29.11
N VAL A 206 -5.18 -9.58 28.78
CA VAL A 206 -4.05 -8.66 28.72
C VAL A 206 -4.31 -7.52 29.68
N THR A 207 -3.35 -7.22 30.53
CA THR A 207 -3.32 -6.03 31.39
C THR A 207 -2.16 -5.12 30.95
N VAL A 208 -2.07 -3.94 31.55
CA VAL A 208 -0.99 -2.98 31.29
C VAL A 208 -0.19 -2.77 32.54
N ILE A 209 1.12 -2.82 32.38
CA ILE A 209 2.08 -2.54 33.44
C ILE A 209 3.01 -1.41 33.01
N PRO A 210 3.57 -0.66 33.98
CA PRO A 210 4.68 0.24 33.71
C PRO A 210 5.86 -0.50 33.06
N GLY A 211 6.58 0.20 32.19
CA GLY A 211 7.83 -0.28 31.63
C GLY A 211 9.01 -0.10 32.59
N PRO A 212 10.23 -0.29 32.09
CA PRO A 212 11.44 -0.12 32.88
C PRO A 212 11.60 1.30 33.48
N PRO A 213 12.23 1.44 34.67
CA PRO A 213 12.35 2.73 35.36
C PRO A 213 12.98 3.85 34.53
N GLU A 214 13.91 3.53 33.65
CA GLU A 214 14.57 4.46 32.74
C GLU A 214 13.59 5.10 31.73
N GLU A 215 12.64 4.32 31.19
CA GLU A 215 11.61 4.84 30.29
C GLU A 215 10.61 5.73 31.06
N LEU A 216 10.28 5.33 32.30
CA LEU A 216 9.40 6.12 33.17
C LEU A 216 10.04 7.45 33.59
N ALA A 217 11.35 7.47 33.81
CA ALA A 217 12.12 8.69 34.07
C ALA A 217 12.07 9.66 32.87
N VAL A 218 12.11 9.14 31.65
CA VAL A 218 11.92 9.95 30.43
C VAL A 218 10.50 10.55 30.39
N ILE A 219 9.46 9.78 30.71
CA ILE A 219 8.09 10.32 30.79
C ILE A 219 8.03 11.49 31.78
N ARG A 220 8.53 11.30 33.00
CA ARG A 220 8.55 12.37 34.02
C ARG A 220 9.32 13.60 33.55
N ARG A 221 10.47 13.39 32.88
CA ARG A 221 11.27 14.47 32.28
C ARG A 221 10.49 15.23 31.20
N VAL A 222 9.74 14.53 30.34
CA VAL A 222 8.90 15.16 29.31
C VAL A 222 7.84 16.05 29.95
N PHE A 223 7.13 15.58 30.98
CA PHE A 223 6.16 16.41 31.70
C PHE A 223 6.80 17.59 32.40
N ARG A 224 7.99 17.45 32.98
CA ARG A 224 8.74 18.57 33.58
C ARG A 224 9.10 19.63 32.54
N LEU A 225 9.72 19.21 31.43
CA LEU A 225 10.14 20.11 30.34
C LEU A 225 8.94 20.84 29.73
N TYR A 226 7.80 20.17 29.60
CA TYR A 226 6.61 20.74 28.99
C TYR A 226 5.82 21.66 29.92
N VAL A 227 5.61 21.23 31.17
CA VAL A 227 4.73 21.92 32.13
C VAL A 227 5.48 22.99 32.93
N ARG A 228 6.69 22.69 33.42
CA ARG A 228 7.47 23.63 34.25
C ARG A 228 8.36 24.54 33.41
N GLU A 229 9.05 23.97 32.43
CA GLU A 229 10.00 24.73 31.59
C GLU A 229 9.33 25.30 30.32
N HIS A 230 8.02 25.07 30.14
CA HIS A 230 7.20 25.58 29.03
C HIS A 230 7.72 25.29 27.61
N LEU A 231 8.62 24.31 27.45
CA LEU A 231 9.20 23.99 26.16
C LEU A 231 8.14 23.47 25.18
N THR A 232 8.35 23.72 23.90
CA THR A 232 7.55 23.17 22.80
C THR A 232 7.94 21.71 22.53
N ILE A 233 7.04 20.95 21.91
CA ILE A 233 7.31 19.54 21.54
C ILE A 233 8.61 19.40 20.71
N PRO A 234 8.89 20.24 19.69
CA PRO A 234 10.15 20.19 18.96
C PRO A 234 11.40 20.45 19.82
N GLU A 235 11.34 21.40 20.75
CA GLU A 235 12.44 21.70 21.68
C GLU A 235 12.70 20.53 22.63
N ILE A 236 11.64 19.90 23.14
CA ILE A 236 11.74 18.69 23.97
C ILE A 236 12.43 17.58 23.18
N VAL A 237 12.01 17.32 21.94
CA VAL A 237 12.66 16.30 21.08
C VAL A 237 14.15 16.59 20.92
N SER A 238 14.52 17.85 20.61
CA SER A 238 15.93 18.25 20.48
C SER A 238 16.71 18.06 21.79
N ARG A 239 16.12 18.43 22.93
CA ARG A 239 16.72 18.30 24.27
C ARG A 239 16.96 16.84 24.66
N LEU A 240 16.00 15.95 24.37
CA LEU A 240 16.13 14.52 24.65
C LEU A 240 17.16 13.86 23.73
N ALA A 241 17.17 14.22 22.45
CA ALA A 241 18.15 13.72 21.48
C ALA A 241 19.59 14.11 21.89
N LYS A 242 19.82 15.36 22.30
CA LYS A 242 21.12 15.82 22.83
C LYS A 242 21.55 15.08 24.09
N ALA A 243 20.60 14.57 24.88
CA ALA A 243 20.87 13.78 26.08
C ALA A 243 21.05 12.27 25.78
N GLY A 244 21.11 11.87 24.51
CA GLY A 244 21.30 10.47 24.11
C GLY A 244 20.10 9.56 24.40
N MET A 245 18.92 10.13 24.68
CA MET A 245 17.75 9.34 25.07
C MET A 245 17.09 8.67 23.87
N LYS A 246 16.89 7.36 23.98
CA LYS A 246 16.34 6.53 22.92
C LYS A 246 14.91 6.07 23.25
N GLY A 247 14.11 5.94 22.20
CA GLY A 247 12.78 5.33 22.21
C GLY A 247 12.85 3.83 21.93
N PHE A 248 11.71 3.23 21.57
CA PHE A 248 11.62 1.80 21.26
C PHE A 248 12.58 1.36 20.15
N GLY A 249 13.31 0.26 20.38
CA GLY A 249 14.22 -0.35 19.41
C GLY A 249 15.34 0.60 18.97
N ASP A 250 15.92 1.34 19.92
CA ASP A 250 16.99 2.33 19.73
C ASP A 250 16.63 3.53 18.83
N LYS A 251 15.35 3.70 18.47
CA LYS A 251 14.91 4.81 17.60
C LYS A 251 14.87 6.14 18.36
N PRO A 252 15.15 7.29 17.72
CA PRO A 252 14.98 8.59 18.35
C PRO A 252 13.53 8.85 18.82
N ILE A 253 13.38 9.56 19.94
CA ILE A 253 12.06 9.96 20.45
C ILE A 253 11.49 11.07 19.57
N GLY A 254 10.49 10.74 18.75
CA GLY A 254 9.87 11.68 17.82
C GLY A 254 8.77 12.55 18.43
N ARG A 255 8.35 13.58 17.68
CA ARG A 255 7.27 14.51 18.07
C ARG A 255 5.96 13.79 18.42
N SER A 256 5.60 12.76 17.64
CA SER A 256 4.38 11.97 17.88
C SER A 256 4.44 11.21 19.20
N THR A 257 5.61 10.66 19.56
CA THR A 257 5.81 9.98 20.83
C THR A 257 5.62 10.94 22.00
N ILE A 258 6.22 12.12 21.95
CA ILE A 258 6.05 13.16 22.97
C ILE A 258 4.59 13.60 23.08
N ARG A 259 3.91 13.84 21.95
CA ARG A 259 2.49 14.20 21.95
C ARG A 259 1.65 13.11 22.61
N HIS A 260 1.89 11.84 22.29
CA HIS A 260 1.18 10.71 22.90
C HIS A 260 1.47 10.58 24.40
N ILE A 261 2.71 10.78 24.84
CA ILE A 261 3.05 10.79 26.27
C ILE A 261 2.24 11.88 26.99
N LEU A 262 2.28 13.10 26.46
CA LEU A 262 1.62 14.25 27.07
C LEU A 262 0.09 14.11 27.06
N SER A 263 -0.52 13.42 26.10
CA SER A 263 -1.99 13.36 25.95
C SER A 263 -2.65 12.09 26.50
N ASN A 264 -1.90 11.06 26.90
CA ASN A 264 -2.47 9.75 27.24
C ASN A 264 -2.62 9.57 28.76
N GLU A 265 -3.83 9.22 29.20
CA GLU A 265 -4.18 9.01 30.62
C GLU A 265 -3.39 7.85 31.28
N LEU A 266 -2.70 6.99 30.51
CA LEU A 266 -1.79 5.99 31.07
C LEU A 266 -0.68 6.58 31.93
N CYS A 267 -0.25 7.83 31.66
CA CYS A 267 0.76 8.50 32.47
C CYS A 267 0.29 8.75 33.91
N ILE A 268 -1.02 8.80 34.15
CA ILE A 268 -1.64 8.91 35.47
C ILE A 268 -2.22 7.58 35.97
N GLY A 269 -1.74 6.45 35.42
CA GLY A 269 -2.17 5.12 35.88
C GLY A 269 -3.54 4.70 35.38
N ARG A 270 -4.17 5.47 34.50
CA ARG A 270 -5.55 5.25 34.06
C ARG A 270 -5.60 4.76 32.62
N MET A 271 -6.25 3.62 32.42
CA MET A 271 -6.55 3.12 31.08
C MET A 271 -7.85 3.73 30.57
N THR A 272 -7.85 4.09 29.29
CA THR A 272 -9.03 4.54 28.54
C THR A 272 -9.34 3.57 27.41
N TYR A 273 -10.61 3.18 27.25
CA TYR A 273 -11.12 2.42 26.11
C TYR A 273 -12.38 3.08 25.54
N ASN A 274 -12.77 2.66 24.34
CA ASN A 274 -13.94 3.16 23.62
C ASN A 274 -13.88 4.65 23.23
N LEU A 275 -12.68 5.21 22.98
CA LEU A 275 -12.54 6.58 22.47
C LEU A 275 -13.05 6.72 21.04
N THR A 276 -12.95 5.64 20.26
CA THR A 276 -13.46 5.56 18.90
C THR A 276 -14.17 4.23 18.68
N THR A 277 -15.10 4.25 17.74
CA THR A 277 -15.87 3.09 17.31
C THR A 277 -15.81 2.99 15.79
N LYS A 278 -15.68 1.76 15.30
CA LYS A 278 -15.77 1.47 13.87
C LYS A 278 -16.74 0.32 13.69
N ARG A 279 -17.97 0.65 13.26
CA ARG A 279 -18.96 -0.37 12.89
C ARG A 279 -18.55 -1.06 11.58
N LEU A 280 -19.14 -2.22 11.34
CA LEU A 280 -18.84 -3.05 10.18
C LEU A 280 -18.94 -2.25 8.87
N GLN A 281 -17.85 -2.20 8.09
CA GLN A 281 -17.72 -1.41 6.85
C GLN A 281 -17.98 0.11 6.98
N GLY A 282 -18.17 0.64 8.19
CA GLY A 282 -18.41 2.06 8.45
C GLY A 282 -17.13 2.87 8.70
N PRO A 283 -17.25 4.20 8.74
CA PRO A 283 -16.15 5.08 9.14
C PRO A 283 -15.83 4.89 10.63
N THR A 284 -14.62 5.29 11.01
CA THR A 284 -14.25 5.41 12.43
C THR A 284 -14.85 6.70 12.98
N LEU A 285 -15.71 6.59 13.99
CA LEU A 285 -16.32 7.73 14.68
C LEU A 285 -15.62 7.94 16.04
N LYS A 286 -15.48 9.19 16.45
CA LYS A 286 -15.06 9.53 17.82
C LYS A 286 -16.28 9.43 18.73
N ASN A 287 -16.13 8.76 19.86
CA ASN A 287 -17.19 8.67 20.85
C ASN A 287 -17.17 9.89 21.77
N PRO A 288 -18.34 10.39 22.20
CA PRO A 288 -18.42 11.35 23.29
C PRO A 288 -17.85 10.75 24.57
N GLU A 289 -17.31 11.63 25.43
CA GLU A 289 -16.54 11.23 26.60
C GLU A 289 -17.32 10.38 27.61
N HIS A 290 -18.63 10.58 27.75
CA HIS A 290 -19.48 9.79 28.65
C HIS A 290 -19.57 8.30 28.26
N LEU A 291 -19.21 7.94 27.02
CA LEU A 291 -19.13 6.53 26.58
C LEU A 291 -17.75 5.92 26.80
N TRP A 292 -16.76 6.70 27.24
CA TRP A 292 -15.40 6.20 27.44
C TRP A 292 -15.35 5.33 28.69
N THR A 293 -14.67 4.20 28.57
CA THR A 293 -14.39 3.36 29.73
C THR A 293 -13.06 3.78 30.33
N ARG A 294 -13.06 4.18 31.59
CA ARG A 294 -11.86 4.55 32.35
C ARG A 294 -11.71 3.63 33.55
N TYR A 295 -10.51 3.09 33.75
CA TYR A 295 -10.23 2.26 34.92
C TYR A 295 -8.78 2.44 35.38
N SER A 296 -8.55 2.24 36.69
CA SER A 296 -7.20 2.27 37.26
C SER A 296 -6.44 1.01 36.90
N ALA A 297 -5.20 1.15 36.42
CA ALA A 297 -4.34 0.05 36.00
C ALA A 297 -3.12 -0.13 36.89
N PHE A 298 -2.52 0.96 37.35
CA PHE A 298 -1.32 1.00 38.20
C PHE A 298 -1.16 2.40 38.80
N GLU A 299 -0.22 2.57 39.73
CA GLU A 299 0.05 3.88 40.36
C GLU A 299 0.49 4.96 39.35
N PRO A 300 0.05 6.22 39.51
CA PRO A 300 0.40 7.30 38.60
C PRO A 300 1.93 7.48 38.40
N ILE A 301 2.39 7.53 37.14
CA ILE A 301 3.80 7.81 36.83
C ILE A 301 4.11 9.30 37.02
N VAL A 302 3.12 10.14 36.73
CA VAL A 302 3.13 11.59 36.98
C VAL A 302 1.89 12.00 37.80
N PRO A 303 1.98 13.05 38.64
CA PRO A 303 0.83 13.57 39.37
C PRO A 303 -0.32 13.97 38.44
N VAL A 304 -1.56 13.72 38.87
CA VAL A 304 -2.78 14.06 38.10
C VAL A 304 -2.86 15.57 37.81
N SER A 305 -2.44 16.41 38.75
CA SER A 305 -2.37 17.87 38.57
C SER A 305 -1.41 18.27 37.44
N GLN A 306 -0.23 17.63 37.37
CA GLN A 306 0.74 17.88 36.30
C GLN A 306 0.21 17.44 34.93
N PHE A 307 -0.51 16.30 34.88
CA PHE A 307 -1.14 15.83 33.65
C PHE A 307 -2.26 16.76 33.17
N ARG A 308 -3.13 17.21 34.07
CA ARG A 308 -4.19 18.19 33.76
C ARG A 308 -3.59 19.48 33.21
N LYS A 309 -2.51 19.98 33.83
CA LYS A 309 -1.83 21.18 33.32
C LYS A 309 -1.23 20.96 31.93
N ALA A 310 -0.69 19.77 31.65
CA ALA A 310 -0.23 19.41 30.31
C ALA A 310 -1.39 19.38 29.29
N GLN A 311 -2.58 18.87 29.66
CA GLN A 311 -3.76 18.91 28.78
C GLN A 311 -4.17 20.35 28.48
N GLU A 312 -4.27 21.21 29.50
CA GLU A 312 -4.58 22.64 29.31
C GLU A 312 -3.62 23.30 28.33
N LEU A 313 -2.31 23.11 28.53
CA LEU A 313 -1.28 23.65 27.63
C LEU A 313 -1.38 23.09 26.22
N LEU A 314 -1.69 21.79 26.07
CA LEU A 314 -1.94 21.17 24.76
C LEU A 314 -3.17 21.79 24.09
N HIS A 315 -4.28 21.96 24.80
CA HIS A 315 -5.50 22.57 24.28
C HIS A 315 -5.28 24.03 23.86
N LEU A 316 -4.61 24.83 24.71
CA LEU A 316 -4.26 26.22 24.39
C LEU A 316 -3.39 26.32 23.13
N ARG A 317 -2.42 25.40 22.98
CA ARG A 317 -1.53 25.34 21.81
C ARG A 317 -2.15 24.63 20.60
N SER A 318 -3.29 23.96 20.76
CA SER A 318 -4.01 23.19 19.74
C SER A 318 -5.29 23.88 19.28
N ARG A 319 -5.45 25.18 19.57
CA ARG A 319 -6.58 25.96 19.04
C ARG A 319 -6.66 25.76 17.52
N PRO A 320 -7.83 25.34 17.01
CA PRO A 320 -8.01 25.20 15.57
C PRO A 320 -7.72 26.55 14.94
N TRP A 321 -6.81 26.53 13.97
CA TRP A 321 -6.55 27.70 13.17
C TRP A 321 -7.72 27.87 12.22
N ASP A 322 -8.33 29.05 12.24
CA ASP A 322 -9.24 29.49 11.21
C ASP A 322 -8.53 30.53 10.34
N ARG A 323 -9.17 30.93 9.24
CA ARG A 323 -8.55 31.87 8.30
C ARG A 323 -8.22 33.21 8.96
N GLU A 324 -9.05 33.69 9.88
CA GLU A 324 -8.90 34.99 10.54
C GLU A 324 -7.78 35.01 11.57
N THR A 325 -7.72 34.01 12.44
CA THR A 325 -6.67 33.81 13.44
C THR A 325 -5.30 33.61 12.77
N ILE A 326 -5.25 32.89 11.64
CA ILE A 326 -4.02 32.79 10.84
C ILE A 326 -3.62 34.16 10.32
N MET A 327 -4.54 34.91 9.69
CA MET A 327 -4.22 36.26 9.18
C MET A 327 -3.73 37.19 10.29
N SER A 328 -4.39 37.18 11.44
CA SER A 328 -4.00 37.98 12.61
C SER A 328 -2.59 37.63 13.09
N SER A 329 -2.30 36.33 13.23
CA SER A 329 -0.95 35.87 13.63
C SER A 329 0.13 36.23 12.61
N LEU A 330 -0.16 36.17 11.31
CA LEU A 330 0.77 36.53 10.24
C LEU A 330 0.97 38.05 10.16
N ARG A 331 -0.08 38.86 10.38
CA ARG A 331 0.05 40.33 10.50
C ARG A 331 0.91 40.70 11.70
N GLY A 332 0.67 40.10 12.85
CA GLY A 332 1.49 40.31 14.05
C GLY A 332 2.95 39.93 13.81
N LEU A 333 3.20 38.80 13.15
CA LEU A 333 4.56 38.39 12.77
C LEU A 333 5.21 39.36 11.78
N LEU A 334 4.44 39.86 10.81
CA LEU A 334 4.92 40.82 9.82
C LEU A 334 5.31 42.15 10.47
N VAL A 335 4.49 42.66 11.40
CA VAL A 335 4.81 43.88 12.16
C VAL A 335 6.09 43.70 12.96
N ARG A 336 6.29 42.53 13.59
CA ARG A 336 7.48 42.26 14.41
C ARG A 336 8.76 42.09 13.60
N GLU A 337 8.70 41.34 12.49
CA GLU A 337 9.90 40.90 11.75
C GLU A 337 10.14 41.69 10.45
N GLY A 338 9.19 42.54 10.04
CA GLY A 338 9.21 43.30 8.78
C GLY A 338 9.08 42.45 7.51
N ARG A 339 9.10 41.12 7.62
CA ARG A 339 8.99 40.17 6.50
C ARG A 339 8.40 38.84 6.93
N LEU A 340 7.77 38.14 5.98
CA LEU A 340 7.27 36.78 6.19
C LEU A 340 8.04 35.79 5.31
N THR A 341 8.60 34.75 5.94
CA THR A 341 9.21 33.62 5.24
C THR A 341 8.73 32.31 5.88
N GLN A 342 8.78 31.21 5.13
CA GLN A 342 8.44 29.88 5.65
C GLN A 342 9.22 29.55 6.93
N HIS A 343 10.51 29.91 6.97
CA HIS A 343 11.37 29.68 8.12
C HIS A 343 10.93 30.51 9.34
N LEU A 344 10.65 31.80 9.16
CA LEU A 344 10.18 32.67 10.24
C LEU A 344 8.82 32.20 10.78
N ILE A 345 7.89 31.83 9.90
CA ILE A 345 6.57 31.30 10.28
C ILE A 345 6.72 30.04 11.15
N ASN A 346 7.57 29.10 10.73
CA ASN A 346 7.78 27.86 11.49
C ASN A 346 8.54 28.05 12.81
N LYS A 347 9.30 29.15 12.96
CA LYS A 347 10.07 29.47 14.17
C LYS A 347 9.27 30.33 15.15
N ALA A 348 8.34 31.14 14.66
CA ALA A 348 7.62 32.11 15.46
C ALA A 348 6.67 31.46 16.47
N PRO A 349 6.75 31.81 17.77
CA PRO A 349 5.78 31.36 18.75
C PRO A 349 4.41 32.03 18.47
N GLY A 350 3.33 31.27 18.67
CA GLY A 350 1.96 31.77 18.48
C GLY A 350 1.51 31.92 17.02
N VAL A 351 2.29 31.40 16.07
CA VAL A 351 1.97 31.38 14.63
C VAL A 351 1.77 29.92 14.19
N PRO A 352 0.80 29.62 13.29
CA PRO A 352 0.63 28.29 12.71
C PRO A 352 1.88 27.84 11.95
N SER A 353 2.04 26.52 11.77
CA SER A 353 3.05 26.02 10.84
C SER A 353 2.75 26.49 9.42
N SER A 354 3.78 26.68 8.62
CA SER A 354 3.64 27.00 7.20
C SER A 354 2.75 26.03 6.43
N GLU A 355 2.74 24.75 6.80
CA GLU A 355 1.87 23.73 6.23
C GLU A 355 0.40 23.95 6.62
N ALA A 356 0.11 24.33 7.87
CA ALA A 356 -1.25 24.72 8.27
C ALA A 356 -1.72 25.95 7.49
N VAL A 357 -0.87 26.98 7.34
CA VAL A 357 -1.17 28.15 6.52
C VAL A 357 -1.50 27.74 5.07
N VAL A 358 -0.70 26.88 4.46
CA VAL A 358 -0.96 26.36 3.10
C VAL A 358 -2.27 25.60 3.02
N ASN A 359 -2.62 24.78 4.00
CA ASN A 359 -3.87 24.02 3.99
C ASN A 359 -5.12 24.91 4.04
N HIS A 360 -5.05 26.09 4.69
CA HIS A 360 -6.17 27.03 4.77
C HIS A 360 -6.26 28.01 3.59
N PHE A 361 -5.13 28.36 2.97
CA PHE A 361 -5.06 29.38 1.92
C PHE A 361 -4.67 28.83 0.53
N GLY A 362 -4.36 27.55 0.43
CA GLY A 362 -3.86 26.89 -0.79
C GLY A 362 -2.36 27.12 -1.05
N SER A 363 -1.81 28.28 -0.69
CA SER A 363 -0.37 28.54 -0.74
C SER A 363 0.07 29.62 0.25
N LEU A 364 1.38 29.69 0.54
CA LEU A 364 1.95 30.79 1.33
C LEU A 364 1.79 32.14 0.62
N HIS A 365 1.78 32.16 -0.72
CA HIS A 365 1.65 33.41 -1.47
C HIS A 365 0.25 34.00 -1.34
N GLU A 366 -0.77 33.16 -1.42
CA GLU A 366 -2.17 33.53 -1.15
C GLU A 366 -2.37 33.99 0.30
N ALA A 367 -1.72 33.33 1.26
CA ALA A 367 -1.74 33.76 2.65
C ALA A 367 -1.08 35.13 2.86
N TYR A 368 0.03 35.40 2.18
CA TYR A 368 0.71 36.69 2.22
C TYR A 368 -0.14 37.79 1.60
N ALA A 369 -0.74 37.53 0.43
CA ALA A 369 -1.66 38.45 -0.21
C ALA A 369 -2.85 38.80 0.70
N ALA A 370 -3.42 37.81 1.40
CA ALA A 370 -4.53 38.00 2.34
C ALA A 370 -4.19 38.89 3.55
N VAL A 371 -2.91 38.98 3.94
CA VAL A 371 -2.46 39.90 5.00
C VAL A 371 -1.89 41.21 4.46
N GLY A 372 -2.06 41.50 3.18
CA GLY A 372 -1.52 42.70 2.53
C GLY A 372 0.01 42.68 2.38
N TYR A 373 0.64 41.53 2.59
CA TYR A 373 2.07 41.36 2.41
C TYR A 373 2.36 40.91 0.98
N LYS A 374 2.93 41.81 0.18
CA LYS A 374 3.61 41.40 -1.04
C LYS A 374 5.04 41.07 -0.65
N PRO A 375 5.45 39.79 -0.62
CA PRO A 375 6.86 39.49 -0.42
C PRO A 375 7.61 40.25 -1.50
N THR A 376 8.57 41.09 -1.10
CA THR A 376 9.56 41.64 -2.03
C THR A 376 10.08 40.44 -2.79
N LEU A 377 9.78 40.38 -4.10
CA LEU A 377 10.12 39.29 -5.01
C LEU A 377 11.42 38.71 -4.50
N THR A 378 11.44 37.50 -3.95
CA THR A 378 12.70 36.93 -3.50
C THR A 378 13.58 36.98 -4.74
N PRO A 379 14.65 37.79 -4.77
CA PRO A 379 15.45 37.94 -5.98
C PRO A 379 16.16 36.62 -6.31
N PHE A 380 15.96 35.61 -5.48
CA PHE A 380 16.90 34.59 -5.16
C PHE A 380 16.43 33.22 -5.63
N GLY A 381 17.25 32.58 -6.45
CA GLY A 381 17.16 31.15 -6.70
C GLY A 381 17.51 30.34 -5.44
N ALA A 382 17.58 29.00 -5.55
CA ALA A 382 17.91 28.09 -4.44
C ALA A 382 19.16 28.51 -3.61
N ASN A 383 20.02 29.36 -4.16
CA ASN A 383 21.27 29.82 -3.59
C ASN A 383 21.22 31.24 -2.98
N GLY A 384 20.06 31.92 -2.90
CA GLY A 384 20.03 33.24 -2.24
C GLY A 384 20.55 34.42 -3.09
N LYS A 385 20.79 34.27 -4.40
CA LYS A 385 21.44 35.27 -5.30
C LYS A 385 20.52 35.79 -6.42
N HIS A 386 20.60 37.08 -6.78
CA HIS A 386 19.83 37.68 -7.88
C HIS A 386 20.30 37.18 -9.25
N TRP A 387 19.36 36.76 -10.10
CA TRP A 387 19.65 36.19 -11.42
C TRP A 387 18.97 36.99 -12.54
N SER A 388 19.75 37.80 -13.25
CA SER A 388 19.32 38.42 -14.50
C SER A 388 19.25 37.37 -15.62
N LYS A 389 18.42 37.61 -16.66
CA LYS A 389 18.35 36.70 -17.82
C LYS A 389 19.72 36.46 -18.44
N LYS A 390 20.52 37.52 -18.62
CA LYS A 390 21.90 37.46 -19.13
C LYS A 390 22.80 36.55 -18.27
N ALA A 391 22.71 36.65 -16.94
CA ALA A 391 23.49 35.79 -16.04
C ALA A 391 23.09 34.31 -16.14
N ILE A 392 21.80 34.02 -16.32
CA ILE A 392 21.32 32.64 -16.50
C ILE A 392 21.81 32.05 -17.82
N LEU A 393 21.73 32.81 -18.92
CA LEU A 393 22.20 32.36 -20.23
C LEU A 393 23.73 32.13 -20.21
N GLY A 394 24.50 33.04 -19.61
CA GLY A 394 25.94 32.87 -19.42
C GLY A 394 26.30 31.65 -18.57
N GLY A 395 25.60 31.43 -17.45
CA GLY A 395 25.82 30.25 -16.60
C GLY A 395 25.46 28.94 -17.32
N LEU A 396 24.46 28.93 -18.21
CA LEU A 396 24.14 27.76 -19.03
C LEU A 396 25.23 27.49 -20.07
N GLN A 397 25.80 28.55 -20.67
CA GLN A 397 26.92 28.43 -21.61
C GLN A 397 28.16 27.87 -20.92
N GLU A 398 28.51 28.38 -19.74
CA GLU A 398 29.62 27.89 -18.92
C GLU A 398 29.40 26.41 -18.54
N LEU A 399 28.23 26.08 -17.99
CA LEU A 399 27.89 24.71 -17.60
C LEU A 399 27.95 23.75 -18.79
N TYR A 400 27.53 24.20 -19.98
CA TYR A 400 27.62 23.41 -21.21
C TYR A 400 29.06 23.26 -21.69
N ALA A 401 29.89 24.31 -21.60
CA ALA A 401 31.31 24.23 -21.96
C ALA A 401 32.06 23.25 -21.07
N THR A 402 31.82 23.28 -19.75
CA THR A 402 32.50 22.40 -18.77
C THR A 402 32.10 20.94 -18.93
N HIS A 403 30.81 20.64 -19.09
CA HIS A 403 30.33 19.26 -19.08
C HIS A 403 30.03 18.71 -20.48
N GLY A 404 29.99 19.56 -21.51
CA GLY A 404 29.54 19.24 -22.87
C GLY A 404 28.04 18.99 -23.00
N TYR A 405 27.27 19.05 -21.90
CA TYR A 405 25.82 18.84 -21.87
C TYR A 405 25.18 19.49 -20.65
N ILE A 406 23.87 19.74 -20.72
CA ILE A 406 23.07 20.23 -19.59
C ILE A 406 22.09 19.15 -19.14
N SER A 407 21.90 19.02 -17.84
CA SER A 407 20.86 18.17 -17.24
C SER A 407 20.23 18.88 -16.04
N THR A 408 19.04 18.45 -15.65
CA THR A 408 18.33 19.03 -14.50
C THR A 408 19.15 18.96 -13.22
N LEU A 409 19.84 17.84 -12.99
CA LEU A 409 20.73 17.67 -11.85
C LEU A 409 21.90 18.66 -11.90
N LEU A 410 22.57 18.79 -13.06
CA LEU A 410 23.68 19.73 -13.21
C LEU A 410 23.27 21.19 -13.01
N ILE A 411 22.05 21.56 -13.44
CA ILE A 411 21.50 22.89 -13.18
C ILE A 411 21.29 23.08 -11.67
N ASP A 412 20.61 22.13 -11.02
CA ASP A 412 20.25 22.25 -9.60
C ASP A 412 21.46 22.12 -8.66
N THR A 413 22.56 21.50 -9.11
CA THR A 413 23.82 21.41 -8.36
C THR A 413 24.85 22.49 -8.73
N SER A 414 24.57 23.34 -9.72
CA SER A 414 25.51 24.38 -10.14
C SER A 414 25.40 25.60 -9.22
N PRO A 415 26.51 26.09 -8.64
CA PRO A 415 26.50 27.31 -7.85
C PRO A 415 26.24 28.57 -8.71
N ASN A 416 26.56 28.50 -10.01
CA ASN A 416 26.47 29.59 -10.97
C ASN A 416 25.12 29.66 -11.70
N LEU A 417 24.11 28.89 -11.27
CA LEU A 417 22.78 28.90 -11.86
C LEU A 417 21.68 28.87 -10.79
N PRO A 418 20.48 29.42 -11.09
CA PRO A 418 19.31 29.20 -10.26
C PRO A 418 18.72 27.79 -10.53
N SER A 419 17.80 27.37 -9.65
CA SER A 419 17.09 26.09 -9.82
C SER A 419 16.43 25.95 -11.20
N GLN A 420 16.31 24.72 -11.68
CA GLN A 420 15.65 24.43 -12.95
C GLN A 420 14.20 24.95 -13.03
N ALA A 421 13.51 25.03 -11.89
CA ALA A 421 12.14 25.54 -11.79
C ALA A 421 12.11 27.05 -12.06
N TYR A 422 13.11 27.78 -11.55
CA TYR A 422 13.27 29.22 -11.79
C TYR A 422 13.55 29.51 -13.27
N ILE A 423 14.44 28.73 -13.89
CA ILE A 423 14.74 28.85 -15.32
C ILE A 423 13.47 28.58 -16.16
N ARG A 424 12.70 27.53 -15.85
CA ARG A 424 11.45 27.21 -16.56
C ARG A 424 10.41 28.33 -16.46
N ARG A 425 10.29 28.99 -15.32
CA ARG A 425 9.34 30.12 -15.16
C ARG A 425 9.72 31.34 -15.99
N ASN A 426 11.02 31.61 -16.15
CA ASN A 426 11.51 32.79 -16.86
C ASN A 426 11.64 32.59 -18.39
N PHE A 427 11.89 31.36 -18.83
CA PHE A 427 12.18 31.02 -20.24
C PHE A 427 11.18 30.01 -20.84
N GLY A 428 10.12 29.66 -20.09
CA GLY A 428 9.10 28.67 -20.44
C GLY A 428 9.56 27.21 -20.35
N SER A 429 10.76 26.91 -20.84
CA SER A 429 11.33 25.56 -20.80
C SER A 429 12.86 25.60 -20.79
N ILE A 430 13.50 24.55 -20.27
CA ILE A 430 14.97 24.42 -20.31
C ILE A 430 15.49 24.42 -21.77
N PRO A 431 14.85 23.69 -22.72
CA PRO A 431 15.21 23.81 -24.13
C PRO A 431 15.01 25.22 -24.72
N GLY A 432 14.03 25.99 -24.21
CA GLY A 432 13.85 27.40 -24.54
C GLY A 432 15.05 28.24 -24.11
N ALA A 433 15.42 28.15 -22.83
CA ALA A 433 16.59 28.83 -22.28
C ALA A 433 17.89 28.43 -23.00
N MET A 434 18.04 27.15 -23.37
CA MET A 434 19.20 26.68 -24.13
C MET A 434 19.26 27.25 -25.54
N ARG A 435 18.13 27.36 -26.26
CA ARG A 435 18.09 28.02 -27.58
C ARG A 435 18.46 29.49 -27.48
N GLU A 436 17.93 30.18 -26.49
CA GLU A 436 18.22 31.59 -26.24
C GLU A 436 19.69 31.80 -25.83
N ALA A 437 20.32 30.80 -25.21
CA ALA A 437 21.75 30.78 -24.88
C ALA A 437 22.65 30.38 -26.08
N GLY A 438 22.10 30.10 -27.26
CA GLY A 438 22.85 29.64 -28.43
C GLY A 438 23.37 28.19 -28.31
N LEU A 439 22.79 27.39 -27.43
CA LEU A 439 23.25 26.03 -27.14
C LEU A 439 22.46 24.98 -27.94
N PRO A 440 23.11 23.86 -28.34
CA PRO A 440 22.46 22.84 -29.15
C PRO A 440 21.40 22.08 -28.34
N VAL A 441 20.16 22.10 -28.85
CA VAL A 441 19.05 21.33 -28.29
C VAL A 441 18.88 20.02 -29.06
N LEU A 442 19.21 18.91 -28.40
CA LEU A 442 19.06 17.58 -28.98
C LEU A 442 17.63 17.04 -28.79
N SER A 443 17.17 16.21 -29.74
CA SER A 443 15.91 15.47 -29.59
C SER A 443 15.96 14.51 -28.39
N HIS A 444 14.78 14.16 -27.87
CA HIS A 444 14.65 13.27 -26.71
C HIS A 444 15.39 11.94 -26.90
N SER A 445 15.30 11.32 -28.08
CA SER A 445 15.99 10.06 -28.39
C SER A 445 17.51 10.19 -28.40
N LYS A 446 18.04 11.29 -28.96
CA LYS A 446 19.48 11.61 -28.96
C LYS A 446 20.00 11.86 -27.55
N ASN A 447 19.25 12.58 -26.72
CA ASN A 447 19.57 12.82 -25.30
C ASN A 447 19.59 11.51 -24.49
N GLN A 448 18.63 10.61 -24.69
CA GLN A 448 18.63 9.30 -24.05
C GLN A 448 19.86 8.46 -24.44
N ARG A 449 20.23 8.45 -25.73
CA ARG A 449 21.40 7.71 -26.23
C ARG A 449 22.70 8.25 -25.63
N ARG A 450 22.85 9.57 -25.52
CA ARG A 450 24.01 10.24 -24.92
C ARG A 450 24.10 9.97 -23.42
N SER A 451 22.99 10.11 -22.69
CA SER A 451 22.90 9.77 -21.26
C SER A 451 23.27 8.31 -20.99
N TRP A 452 22.84 7.40 -21.86
CA TRP A 452 23.19 5.98 -21.75
C TRP A 452 24.69 5.72 -22.00
N LYS A 453 25.28 6.31 -23.06
CA LYS A 453 26.73 6.22 -23.31
C LYS A 453 27.56 6.73 -22.12
N ARG A 454 27.18 7.87 -21.53
CA ARG A 454 27.87 8.42 -20.35
C ARG A 454 27.75 7.54 -19.12
N ARG A 455 26.55 7.05 -18.80
CA ARG A 455 26.34 6.13 -17.67
C ARG A 455 27.12 4.83 -17.83
N LYS A 456 27.28 4.35 -19.07
CA LYS A 456 28.13 3.21 -19.40
C LYS A 456 29.61 3.51 -19.14
N ALA A 457 30.10 4.68 -19.56
CA ALA A 457 31.48 5.11 -19.32
C ALA A 457 31.77 5.34 -17.82
N ALA A 458 30.82 5.88 -17.06
CA ALA A 458 30.94 6.13 -15.62
C ALA A 458 30.72 4.90 -14.74
N GLY A 459 30.67 3.68 -15.31
CA GLY A 459 30.56 2.44 -14.54
C GLY A 459 29.24 2.25 -13.77
N CYS A 460 28.16 2.93 -14.17
CA CYS A 460 26.85 2.85 -13.51
C CYS A 460 26.18 1.50 -13.81
N ASP A 461 26.63 0.46 -13.11
CA ASP A 461 26.01 -0.85 -13.07
C ASP A 461 24.76 -0.75 -12.20
N LYS A 462 23.58 -0.92 -12.79
CA LYS A 462 22.36 -1.04 -12.00
C LYS A 462 22.50 -2.26 -11.08
N TYR A 463 22.22 -2.07 -9.80
CA TYR A 463 22.01 -3.17 -8.89
C TYR A 463 20.77 -3.94 -9.35
N TYR A 464 20.90 -5.25 -9.55
CA TYR A 464 19.78 -6.16 -9.74
C TYR A 464 19.74 -7.08 -8.52
N HIS A 465 18.63 -7.07 -7.77
CA HIS A 465 18.50 -7.73 -6.47
C HIS A 465 19.62 -7.38 -5.48
N GLY A 466 20.01 -6.10 -5.41
CA GLY A 466 21.08 -5.66 -4.51
C GLY A 466 22.49 -6.14 -4.88
N ALA A 467 22.65 -6.88 -5.99
CA ALA A 467 23.95 -7.35 -6.48
C ALA A 467 24.46 -6.50 -7.67
N ARG A 468 25.77 -6.20 -7.67
CA ARG A 468 26.46 -5.52 -8.77
C ARG A 468 26.84 -6.53 -9.87
N TRP A 469 26.26 -6.33 -11.05
CA TRP A 469 26.49 -7.16 -12.24
C TRP A 469 27.43 -6.49 -13.23
N THR A 470 28.69 -6.92 -13.24
CA THR A 470 29.68 -6.51 -14.25
C THR A 470 29.48 -7.29 -15.56
N ASP A 471 30.01 -6.79 -16.67
CA ASP A 471 29.93 -7.47 -17.98
C ASP A 471 30.51 -8.89 -17.89
N ALA A 472 31.64 -9.07 -17.18
CA ALA A 472 32.22 -10.39 -16.95
C ALA A 472 31.29 -11.32 -16.15
N LYS A 473 30.62 -10.84 -15.10
CA LYS A 473 29.65 -11.64 -14.32
C LYS A 473 28.42 -12.02 -15.14
N LEU A 474 27.92 -11.09 -15.96
CA LEU A 474 26.79 -11.32 -16.85
C LEU A 474 27.10 -12.40 -17.89
N LEU A 475 28.28 -12.31 -18.53
CA LEU A 475 28.70 -13.29 -19.53
C LEU A 475 28.97 -14.66 -18.90
N ARG A 476 29.60 -14.73 -17.71
CA ARG A 476 29.78 -15.99 -16.96
C ARG A 476 28.44 -16.63 -16.57
N ALA A 477 27.47 -15.84 -16.13
CA ALA A 477 26.16 -16.38 -15.76
C ALA A 477 25.42 -16.96 -16.98
N VAL A 478 25.54 -16.33 -18.14
CA VAL A 478 25.04 -16.84 -19.43
C VAL A 478 25.75 -18.14 -19.82
N GLN A 479 27.07 -18.25 -19.61
CA GLN A 479 27.84 -19.48 -19.84
C GLN A 479 27.41 -20.62 -18.90
N GLN A 480 27.21 -20.34 -17.62
CA GLN A 480 26.77 -21.31 -16.62
C GLN A 480 25.37 -21.86 -16.95
N LEU A 481 24.44 -20.97 -17.30
CA LEU A 481 23.10 -21.38 -17.75
C LEU A 481 23.16 -22.26 -19.01
N TYR A 482 24.01 -21.90 -19.97
CA TYR A 482 24.18 -22.72 -21.17
C TYR A 482 24.77 -24.09 -20.84
N LYS A 483 25.73 -24.18 -19.91
CA LYS A 483 26.29 -25.45 -19.43
C LYS A 483 25.23 -26.32 -18.72
N GLN A 484 24.35 -25.69 -17.95
CA GLN A 484 23.31 -26.39 -17.18
C GLN A 484 22.17 -26.90 -18.05
N TYR A 485 21.71 -26.11 -19.01
CA TYR A 485 20.50 -26.42 -19.80
C TYR A 485 20.80 -26.88 -21.24
N GLY A 486 22.06 -26.82 -21.68
CA GLY A 486 22.46 -27.13 -23.07
C GLY A 486 21.98 -26.10 -24.11
N PHE A 487 21.20 -25.08 -23.69
CA PHE A 487 20.71 -24.00 -24.52
C PHE A 487 20.52 -22.73 -23.69
N ILE A 488 20.34 -21.60 -24.38
CA ILE A 488 19.93 -20.35 -23.76
C ILE A 488 18.83 -19.68 -24.56
N SER A 489 17.91 -18.98 -23.87
CA SER A 489 16.84 -18.23 -24.51
C SER A 489 16.45 -17.02 -23.67
N GLY A 490 15.78 -16.03 -24.28
CA GLY A 490 15.25 -14.88 -23.54
C GLY A 490 14.25 -15.30 -22.45
N ALA A 491 13.43 -16.32 -22.71
CA ALA A 491 12.49 -16.85 -21.71
C ALA A 491 13.23 -17.48 -20.51
N LEU A 492 14.29 -18.26 -20.78
CA LEU A 492 15.11 -18.87 -19.73
C LEU A 492 15.77 -17.81 -18.83
N LEU A 493 16.30 -16.72 -19.41
CA LEU A 493 16.86 -15.59 -18.66
C LEU A 493 15.81 -14.86 -17.81
N ASP A 494 14.59 -14.75 -18.33
CA ASP A 494 13.51 -14.12 -17.60
C ASP A 494 13.00 -15.00 -16.44
N GLN A 495 13.15 -16.33 -16.51
CA GLN A 495 12.51 -17.28 -15.60
C GLN A 495 13.42 -17.87 -14.53
N ASN A 496 14.74 -17.96 -14.75
CA ASN A 496 15.64 -18.64 -13.84
C ASN A 496 15.77 -18.03 -12.44
N GLY A 497 15.29 -16.81 -12.19
CA GLY A 497 15.39 -16.15 -10.88
C GLY A 497 16.78 -15.58 -10.59
N ASP A 498 17.85 -16.27 -10.99
CA ASP A 498 19.24 -16.00 -10.59
C ASP A 498 19.95 -14.93 -11.42
N THR A 499 19.53 -14.75 -12.67
CA THR A 499 20.19 -13.78 -13.59
C THR A 499 19.28 -12.60 -13.93
N PRO A 500 19.83 -11.44 -14.30
CA PRO A 500 19.02 -10.32 -14.75
C PRO A 500 18.13 -10.68 -15.95
N THR A 501 16.99 -10.01 -16.08
CA THR A 501 16.04 -10.26 -17.19
C THR A 501 16.70 -10.15 -18.58
N ALA A 502 16.13 -10.81 -19.58
CA ALA A 502 16.54 -10.68 -20.98
C ALA A 502 16.57 -9.21 -21.44
N TYR A 503 15.63 -8.40 -20.95
CA TYR A 503 15.62 -6.96 -21.19
C TYR A 503 16.87 -6.26 -20.66
N TYR A 504 17.38 -6.68 -19.50
CA TYR A 504 18.61 -6.15 -18.92
C TYR A 504 19.81 -6.43 -19.83
N PHE A 505 19.93 -7.66 -20.35
CA PHE A 505 20.97 -8.05 -21.31
C PHE A 505 20.85 -7.27 -22.63
N ILE A 506 19.64 -7.10 -23.18
CA ILE A 506 19.40 -6.30 -24.39
C ILE A 506 19.80 -4.83 -24.17
N LYS A 507 19.42 -4.26 -23.02
CA LYS A 507 19.82 -2.89 -22.66
C LYS A 507 21.33 -2.76 -22.53
N ARG A 508 22.04 -3.79 -22.03
CA ARG A 508 23.48 -3.74 -21.74
C ARG A 508 24.34 -4.00 -22.98
N PHE A 509 24.01 -5.02 -23.75
CA PHE A 509 24.81 -5.50 -24.89
C PHE A 509 24.20 -5.17 -26.27
N GLY A 510 23.01 -4.56 -26.30
CA GLY A 510 22.30 -4.14 -27.52
C GLY A 510 21.35 -5.21 -28.07
N SER A 511 21.75 -6.48 -28.02
CA SER A 511 20.88 -7.61 -28.39
C SER A 511 21.28 -8.89 -27.65
N LEU A 512 20.35 -9.85 -27.57
CA LEU A 512 20.66 -11.18 -27.03
C LEU A 512 21.69 -11.89 -27.91
N THR A 513 21.55 -11.86 -29.24
CA THR A 513 22.53 -12.47 -30.15
C THR A 513 23.96 -11.97 -29.88
N LYS A 514 24.13 -10.65 -29.68
CA LYS A 514 25.44 -10.07 -29.35
C LYS A 514 25.94 -10.50 -27.97
N THR A 515 25.05 -10.67 -27.00
CA THR A 515 25.38 -11.23 -25.68
C THR A 515 25.96 -12.64 -25.81
N TRP A 516 25.39 -13.48 -26.68
CA TRP A 516 25.77 -14.89 -26.80
C TRP A 516 27.14 -15.03 -27.47
N ILE A 517 27.39 -14.20 -28.50
CA ILE A 517 28.69 -14.09 -29.15
C ILE A 517 29.76 -13.64 -28.14
N LEU A 518 29.48 -12.59 -27.35
CA LEU A 518 30.39 -12.11 -26.31
C LEU A 518 30.63 -13.15 -25.20
N ALA A 519 29.65 -14.00 -24.92
CA ALA A 519 29.76 -15.11 -23.98
C ALA A 519 30.47 -16.35 -24.58
N LYS A 520 30.99 -16.26 -25.82
CA LYS A 520 31.62 -17.38 -26.55
C LYS A 520 30.72 -18.62 -26.67
N LEU A 521 29.41 -18.41 -26.79
CA LEU A 521 28.45 -19.48 -27.04
C LEU A 521 28.34 -19.74 -28.56
N PRO A 522 28.02 -20.98 -28.98
CA PRO A 522 27.94 -21.32 -30.40
C PRO A 522 26.95 -20.42 -31.14
N ALA A 523 27.41 -19.82 -32.23
CA ALA A 523 26.62 -18.92 -33.05
C ALA A 523 25.59 -19.71 -33.86
N GLN A 524 24.33 -19.70 -33.42
CA GLN A 524 23.23 -20.31 -34.16
C GLN A 524 22.47 -19.27 -34.96
N THR A 525 22.19 -19.57 -36.23
CA THR A 525 21.30 -18.74 -37.06
C THR A 525 19.89 -18.70 -36.47
N HIS A 526 19.09 -17.70 -36.86
CA HIS A 526 17.71 -17.59 -36.37
C HIS A 526 16.88 -18.85 -36.71
N SER A 527 17.09 -19.41 -37.90
CA SER A 527 16.45 -20.64 -38.37
C SER A 527 16.87 -21.86 -37.55
N GLN A 528 18.16 -22.01 -37.26
CA GLN A 528 18.68 -23.08 -36.40
C GLN A 528 18.11 -23.00 -34.96
N ARG A 529 18.00 -21.78 -34.40
CA ARG A 529 17.39 -21.57 -33.08
C ARG A 529 15.91 -21.92 -33.05
N LYS A 530 15.16 -21.57 -34.11
CA LYS A 530 13.73 -21.90 -34.25
C LYS A 530 13.52 -23.41 -34.43
N PHE A 531 14.35 -24.05 -35.23
CA PHE A 531 14.31 -25.51 -35.42
C PHE A 531 14.65 -26.25 -34.12
N ALA A 532 15.72 -25.85 -33.41
CA ALA A 532 16.08 -26.43 -32.11
C ALA A 532 15.02 -26.17 -31.02
N ALA A 533 14.35 -25.01 -31.04
CA ALA A 533 13.23 -24.73 -30.14
C ALA A 533 11.99 -25.56 -30.48
N TRP A 534 11.72 -25.81 -31.76
CA TRP A 534 10.64 -26.67 -32.22
C TRP A 534 10.89 -28.14 -31.86
N LYS A 535 12.11 -28.65 -32.06
CA LYS A 535 12.51 -30.01 -31.68
C LYS A 535 12.32 -30.24 -30.17
N ARG A 536 12.77 -29.31 -29.32
CA ARG A 536 12.54 -29.34 -27.86
C ARG A 536 11.06 -29.25 -27.48
N LYS A 537 10.25 -28.51 -28.23
CA LYS A 537 8.79 -28.45 -28.04
C LYS A 537 8.14 -29.82 -28.32
N LYS A 538 8.65 -30.58 -29.29
CA LYS A 538 8.18 -31.93 -29.63
C LYS A 538 8.63 -32.98 -28.60
N GLU A 539 9.82 -32.79 -28.01
CA GLU A 539 10.43 -33.69 -27.01
C GLU A 539 10.04 -33.36 -25.55
N GLY A 540 9.10 -32.43 -25.32
CA GLY A 540 8.61 -32.08 -23.97
C GLY A 540 9.51 -31.13 -23.15
N GLY A 541 10.68 -30.73 -23.66
CA GLY A 541 11.66 -29.88 -22.98
C GLY A 541 11.39 -28.37 -23.01
N ILE A 542 10.14 -27.94 -22.76
CA ILE A 542 9.76 -26.51 -22.77
C ILE A 542 9.84 -25.95 -21.35
N VAL A 543 10.44 -24.77 -21.19
CA VAL A 543 10.22 -23.96 -19.98
C VAL A 543 8.98 -23.09 -20.23
N PRO A 544 7.84 -23.36 -19.58
CA PRO A 544 6.58 -22.64 -19.83
C PRO A 544 6.73 -21.15 -19.47
N ARG A 545 6.04 -20.28 -20.22
CA ARG A 545 5.98 -18.83 -19.91
C ARG A 545 5.17 -18.58 -18.64
N GLN A 546 5.83 -18.63 -17.49
CA GLN A 546 5.26 -18.23 -16.21
C GLN A 546 5.73 -16.83 -15.79
N PRO A 547 4.91 -16.06 -15.05
CA PRO A 547 5.34 -14.81 -14.44
C PRO A 547 6.47 -15.07 -13.45
N ARG A 548 7.58 -14.32 -13.54
CA ARG A 548 8.75 -14.50 -12.67
C ARG A 548 8.42 -14.35 -11.18
N TYR A 549 7.45 -13.51 -10.83
CA TYR A 549 6.87 -13.37 -9.48
C TYR A 549 5.38 -13.03 -9.58
N PRO A 550 4.56 -13.31 -8.53
CA PRO A 550 3.15 -12.90 -8.50
C PRO A 550 2.99 -11.39 -8.72
N GLY A 551 2.30 -11.00 -9.79
CA GLY A 551 2.07 -9.58 -10.14
C GLY A 551 3.09 -8.95 -11.11
N TYR A 552 4.11 -9.70 -11.58
CA TYR A 552 5.05 -9.20 -12.58
C TYR A 552 4.39 -9.08 -13.97
N ARG A 553 4.29 -7.85 -14.49
CA ARG A 553 3.90 -7.58 -15.89
C ARG A 553 5.17 -7.39 -16.73
N HIS A 554 5.33 -8.15 -17.82
CA HIS A 554 6.42 -7.90 -18.76
C HIS A 554 6.35 -6.44 -19.25
N PRO A 555 7.47 -5.69 -19.24
CA PRO A 555 7.49 -4.39 -19.89
C PRO A 555 7.18 -4.59 -21.37
N VAL A 556 6.08 -3.98 -21.82
CA VAL A 556 5.55 -4.08 -23.18
C VAL A 556 6.70 -3.93 -24.17
N GLN A 557 7.02 -5.02 -24.89
CA GLN A 557 7.84 -4.90 -26.08
C GLN A 557 7.02 -4.08 -27.06
N PHE A 558 7.46 -2.87 -27.37
CA PHE A 558 7.07 -2.19 -28.60
C PHE A 558 7.57 -3.06 -29.75
N VAL A 559 6.76 -4.04 -30.15
CA VAL A 559 6.85 -4.67 -31.45
C VAL A 559 6.41 -3.59 -32.42
N ARG A 560 7.37 -3.00 -33.12
CA ARG A 560 7.06 -2.30 -34.38
C ARG A 560 6.33 -3.31 -35.25
N LYS A 561 5.03 -3.13 -35.45
CA LYS A 561 4.33 -3.67 -36.60
C LYS A 561 5.00 -3.04 -37.82
N THR A 562 5.93 -3.74 -38.45
CA THR A 562 6.20 -3.53 -39.87
C THR A 562 5.00 -4.12 -40.59
N CYS A 563 4.16 -3.24 -41.12
CA CYS A 563 3.26 -3.56 -42.22
C CYS A 563 4.08 -4.21 -43.33
N CYS A 564 3.75 -5.44 -43.69
CA CYS A 564 3.88 -5.87 -45.06
C CYS A 564 2.62 -5.37 -45.77
N MET A 565 2.78 -4.42 -46.68
CA MET A 565 1.90 -4.24 -47.84
C MET A 565 2.78 -4.50 -49.06
N GLY A 566 2.24 -5.20 -50.06
CA GLY A 566 2.73 -5.22 -51.44
C GLY A 566 4.08 -5.87 -51.63
#